data_AF-A0A1H8KZX5-F1
#
_entry.id   AF-A0A1H8KZX5-F1
#
_cell.length_a   1.000
_cell.length_b   1.000
_cell.length_c   1.000
_cell.angle_alpha   90.00
_cell.angle_beta   90.00
_cell.angle_gamma   90.00
#
_symmetry.space_group_name_H-M   'P 1'
#
loop_
_entity.id
_entity.type
_entity.pdbx_description
1 polymer ?
#
loop_
_entity_poly.entity_id
_entity_poly.type
_entity_poly.pdbx_seq_one_letter_code
_entity_poly.pdbx_strand_id
1 'polypeptide(L)'
;MTIKLFAAGALLALSALCSQAQAQTWTLTTTGHIDYGYDHMQLFGDIPDTGSWIGRDLTGLAYTETITVSTDPAQWEFSNTAGSATELYGNGPGYTVTVTVNGHTKTFSANATVNGSQLISSALSSNINGAEVSSTMLGVTGGVQVLQVQTYASSYSAAFVPTGSFYQSQAFSQDVSGAEFNKSASFYFTNDITGPDISTMFGGTPDSITVTISAVPEPSSYALMLAGLAMTGSIARRRKNRA
;
A
#
# COMPACT_ATOMS: atom_id res chain seq x y z
N MET A 1 11.38 46.27 -27.18
CA MET A 1 12.08 45.07 -26.66
C MET A 1 11.07 43.93 -26.67
N THR A 2 11.40 42.86 -27.39
CA THR A 2 10.47 42.05 -28.17
C THR A 2 9.84 40.90 -27.38
N ILE A 3 8.51 40.77 -27.50
CA ILE A 3 7.66 39.66 -27.00
C ILE A 3 8.24 38.25 -27.30
N LYS A 4 9.09 38.13 -28.33
CA LYS A 4 9.77 36.90 -28.73
C LYS A 4 10.75 36.36 -27.67
N LEU A 5 11.34 37.21 -26.82
CA LEU A 5 12.28 36.75 -25.77
C LEU A 5 11.55 36.10 -24.58
N PHE A 6 10.34 36.57 -24.25
CA PHE A 6 9.53 36.00 -23.17
C PHE A 6 8.94 34.64 -23.54
N ALA A 7 8.55 34.44 -24.81
CA ALA A 7 8.01 33.17 -25.29
C ALA A 7 9.05 32.03 -25.25
N ALA A 8 10.31 32.34 -25.58
CA ALA A 8 11.39 31.34 -25.56
C ALA A 8 11.77 30.88 -24.14
N GLY A 9 11.77 31.80 -23.16
CA GLY A 9 12.03 31.46 -21.76
C GLY A 9 10.94 30.60 -21.12
N ALA A 10 9.66 30.84 -21.49
CA ALA A 10 8.54 30.04 -21.00
C ALA A 10 8.55 28.60 -21.55
N LEU A 11 8.94 28.41 -22.81
CA LEU A 11 9.04 27.09 -23.45
C LEU A 11 10.15 26.21 -22.84
N LEU A 12 11.31 26.80 -22.49
CA LEU A 12 12.40 26.08 -21.84
C LEU A 12 12.11 25.71 -20.38
N ALA A 13 11.33 26.53 -19.66
CA ALA A 13 10.86 26.20 -18.32
C ALA A 13 9.82 25.07 -18.32
N LEU A 14 8.99 24.96 -19.37
CA LEU A 14 8.02 23.85 -19.50
C LEU A 14 8.67 22.51 -19.81
N SER A 15 9.79 22.48 -20.54
CA SER A 15 10.49 21.23 -20.88
C SER A 15 11.28 20.61 -19.73
N ALA A 16 11.54 21.36 -18.66
CA ALA A 16 12.24 20.87 -17.47
C ALA A 16 11.31 20.20 -16.44
N LEU A 17 9.99 20.19 -16.69
CA LEU A 17 9.02 19.38 -15.94
C LEU A 17 9.01 17.94 -16.45
N CYS A 18 10.20 17.37 -16.59
CA CYS A 18 10.41 15.97 -16.95
C CYS A 18 9.61 15.11 -15.97
N SER A 19 8.76 14.24 -16.51
CA SER A 19 7.92 13.28 -15.80
C SER A 19 8.70 12.58 -14.68
N GLN A 20 8.60 13.08 -13.45
CA GLN A 20 8.95 12.26 -12.30
C GLN A 20 7.90 11.15 -12.24
N ALA A 21 8.33 9.92 -11.97
CA ALA A 21 7.39 8.83 -11.74
C ALA A 21 6.53 9.26 -10.54
N GLN A 22 5.26 9.57 -10.82
CA GLN A 22 4.33 10.09 -9.84
C GLN A 22 4.24 9.09 -8.68
N ALA A 23 4.49 9.56 -7.45
CA ALA A 23 4.30 8.72 -6.26
C ALA A 23 2.88 8.15 -6.28
N GLN A 24 2.76 6.82 -6.22
CA GLN A 24 1.48 6.16 -6.13
C GLN A 24 1.36 5.50 -4.76
N THR A 25 0.12 5.47 -4.27
CA THR A 25 -0.21 4.76 -3.04
C THR A 25 -0.75 3.40 -3.42
N TRP A 26 -0.15 2.35 -2.88
CA TRP A 26 -0.63 0.98 -2.93
C TRP A 26 -1.40 0.67 -1.67
N THR A 27 -2.67 0.34 -1.84
CA THR A 27 -3.54 -0.15 -0.79
C THR A 27 -3.91 -1.60 -1.09
N LEU A 28 -3.45 -2.52 -0.24
CA LEU A 28 -3.81 -3.93 -0.27
C LEU A 28 -4.78 -4.21 0.87
N THR A 29 -6.01 -4.57 0.54
CA THR A 29 -7.04 -4.97 1.50
C THR A 29 -7.30 -6.46 1.37
N THR A 30 -7.19 -7.17 2.48
CA THR A 30 -7.42 -8.61 2.59
C THR A 30 -8.56 -8.86 3.56
N THR A 31 -9.52 -9.69 3.18
CA THR A 31 -10.54 -10.21 4.11
C THR A 31 -10.43 -11.71 4.21
N GLY A 32 -10.67 -12.27 5.39
CA GLY A 32 -10.62 -13.73 5.55
C GLY A 32 -10.97 -14.18 6.96
N HIS A 33 -10.49 -15.38 7.30
CA HIS A 33 -10.65 -15.98 8.62
C HIS A 33 -9.29 -16.27 9.25
N ILE A 34 -9.23 -16.14 10.57
CA ILE A 34 -8.02 -16.43 11.34
C ILE A 34 -7.94 -17.95 11.57
N ASP A 35 -6.82 -18.56 11.19
CA ASP A 35 -6.56 -19.99 11.35
C ASP A 35 -5.93 -20.30 12.71
N TYR A 36 -5.13 -19.35 13.22
CA TYR A 36 -4.51 -19.42 14.55
C TYR A 36 -4.10 -18.02 15.00
N GLY A 37 -4.11 -17.76 16.31
CA GLY A 37 -3.59 -16.51 16.84
C GLY A 37 -4.12 -16.16 18.21
N TYR A 38 -3.40 -15.28 18.89
CA TYR A 38 -3.76 -14.77 20.21
C TYR A 38 -3.59 -13.26 20.29
N ASP A 39 -4.54 -12.59 20.91
CA ASP A 39 -4.49 -11.18 21.27
C ASP A 39 -4.07 -11.02 22.74
N HIS A 40 -2.77 -11.04 23.01
CA HIS A 40 -2.27 -10.81 24.37
C HIS A 40 -2.30 -9.33 24.79
N MET A 41 -2.34 -8.41 23.81
CA MET A 41 -2.31 -6.97 24.08
C MET A 41 -3.71 -6.35 24.12
N GLN A 42 -4.77 -7.15 23.98
CA GLN A 42 -6.16 -6.71 24.01
C GLN A 42 -6.48 -5.66 22.93
N LEU A 43 -5.89 -5.81 21.76
CA LEU A 43 -6.08 -4.92 20.61
C LEU A 43 -7.46 -5.12 19.97
N PHE A 44 -8.00 -6.32 20.01
CA PHE A 44 -9.19 -6.74 19.27
C PHE A 44 -10.34 -7.18 20.18
N GLY A 45 -10.40 -6.57 21.36
CA GLY A 45 -11.49 -6.68 22.32
C GLY A 45 -10.99 -7.13 23.69
N ASP A 46 -11.85 -6.96 24.69
CA ASP A 46 -11.49 -7.27 26.07
C ASP A 46 -11.38 -8.78 26.28
N ILE A 47 -10.28 -9.23 26.88
CA ILE A 47 -10.23 -10.55 27.51
C ILE A 47 -11.03 -10.38 28.81
N PRO A 48 -12.05 -11.21 29.12
CA PRO A 48 -12.57 -11.25 30.48
C PRO A 48 -11.38 -11.43 31.41
N ASP A 49 -11.15 -10.49 32.34
CA ASP A 49 -10.01 -10.52 33.24
C ASP A 49 -10.06 -11.82 34.07
N THR A 50 -9.38 -12.84 33.58
CA THR A 50 -9.28 -14.15 34.21
C THR A 50 -7.99 -14.26 35.01
N GLY A 51 -7.20 -13.18 35.12
CA GLY A 51 -5.85 -13.22 35.70
C GLY A 51 -4.89 -14.14 34.95
N SER A 52 -5.23 -14.55 33.73
CA SER A 52 -4.47 -15.50 32.92
C SER A 52 -3.65 -14.77 31.86
N TRP A 53 -2.37 -15.13 31.73
CA TRP A 53 -1.50 -14.69 30.63
C TRP A 53 -1.92 -15.26 29.26
N ILE A 54 -3.00 -16.03 29.20
CA ILE A 54 -3.54 -16.59 27.97
C ILE A 54 -4.28 -15.46 27.26
N GLY A 55 -3.74 -15.03 26.11
CA GLY A 55 -4.38 -14.03 25.25
C GLY A 55 -5.72 -14.54 24.75
N ARG A 56 -6.57 -13.64 24.23
CA ARG A 56 -7.81 -14.06 23.59
C ARG A 56 -7.47 -14.86 22.33
N ASP A 57 -7.95 -16.10 22.25
CA ASP A 57 -7.89 -16.88 21.02
C ASP A 57 -8.70 -16.18 19.92
N LEU A 58 -8.05 -15.97 18.78
CA LEU A 58 -8.65 -15.31 17.61
C LEU A 58 -9.12 -16.31 16.54
N THR A 59 -8.88 -17.60 16.73
CA THR A 59 -9.18 -18.66 15.75
C THR A 59 -10.65 -18.66 15.34
N GLY A 60 -10.89 -18.73 14.03
CA GLY A 60 -12.22 -18.74 13.42
C GLY A 60 -12.89 -17.36 13.31
N LEU A 61 -12.30 -16.30 13.88
CA LEU A 61 -12.84 -14.95 13.71
C LEU A 61 -12.54 -14.43 12.29
N ALA A 62 -13.48 -13.66 11.75
CA ALA A 62 -13.27 -12.91 10.52
C ALA A 62 -12.32 -11.73 10.76
N TYR A 63 -11.46 -11.46 9.79
CA TYR A 63 -10.58 -10.30 9.78
C TYR A 63 -10.69 -9.50 8.47
N THR A 64 -10.38 -8.21 8.58
CA THR A 64 -10.06 -7.32 7.46
C THR A 64 -8.74 -6.63 7.76
N GLU A 65 -7.74 -6.84 6.92
CA GLU A 65 -6.44 -6.17 6.97
C GLU A 65 -6.34 -5.19 5.80
N THR A 66 -5.81 -3.99 6.01
CA THR A 66 -5.54 -3.00 4.96
C THR A 66 -4.16 -2.42 5.14
N ILE A 67 -3.26 -2.71 4.21
CA ILE A 67 -1.88 -2.20 4.16
C ILE A 67 -1.84 -1.05 3.16
N THR A 68 -1.34 0.10 3.58
CA THR A 68 -1.15 1.28 2.71
C THR A 68 0.31 1.69 2.74
N VAL A 69 0.96 1.66 1.57
CA VAL A 69 2.39 1.97 1.40
C VAL A 69 2.62 2.70 0.08
N SER A 70 3.68 3.51 0.00
CA SER A 70 4.12 4.13 -1.25
C SER A 70 4.80 3.11 -2.18
N THR A 71 4.49 3.18 -3.47
CA THR A 71 5.16 2.40 -4.53
C THR A 71 6.23 3.19 -5.27
N ASP A 72 6.60 4.38 -4.79
CA ASP A 72 7.70 5.16 -5.37
C ASP A 72 9.01 4.38 -5.26
N PRO A 73 9.60 3.91 -6.37
CA PRO A 73 10.83 3.12 -6.34
C PRO A 73 12.00 3.86 -5.72
N ALA A 74 12.02 5.19 -5.78
CA ALA A 74 13.08 5.99 -5.17
C ALA A 74 13.07 5.93 -3.64
N GLN A 75 11.96 5.48 -3.05
CA GLN A 75 11.80 5.28 -1.61
C GLN A 75 12.14 3.85 -1.18
N TRP A 76 12.35 2.94 -2.14
CA TRP A 76 12.74 1.56 -1.90
C TRP A 76 14.22 1.35 -2.22
N GLU A 77 14.88 0.47 -1.46
CA GLU A 77 16.28 0.14 -1.67
C GLU A 77 16.51 -0.54 -3.01
N PHE A 78 15.59 -1.42 -3.40
CA PHE A 78 15.62 -2.12 -4.67
C PHE A 78 14.26 -2.07 -5.38
N SER A 79 14.33 -1.99 -6.70
CA SER A 79 13.17 -2.10 -7.58
C SER A 79 13.53 -2.95 -8.79
N ASN A 80 12.70 -3.95 -9.07
CA ASN A 80 12.81 -4.80 -10.24
C ASN A 80 11.49 -4.74 -11.01
N THR A 81 11.54 -4.24 -12.24
CA THR A 81 10.37 -4.20 -13.13
C THR A 81 10.67 -5.03 -14.37
N ALA A 82 9.94 -6.11 -14.55
CA ALA A 82 9.90 -6.93 -15.75
C ALA A 82 8.52 -6.79 -16.42
N GLY A 83 8.40 -7.19 -17.69
CA GLY A 83 7.14 -7.04 -18.43
C GLY A 83 5.93 -7.71 -17.76
N SER A 84 6.14 -8.74 -16.95
CA SER A 84 5.09 -9.50 -16.26
C SER A 84 4.96 -9.19 -14.77
N ALA A 85 5.91 -8.48 -14.16
CA ALA A 85 5.95 -8.29 -12.72
C ALA A 85 6.70 -7.01 -12.30
N THR A 86 6.25 -6.40 -11.21
CA THR A 86 7.00 -5.35 -10.52
C THR A 86 7.19 -5.77 -9.07
N GLU A 87 8.43 -5.72 -8.61
CA GLU A 87 8.84 -5.99 -7.24
C GLU A 87 9.58 -4.78 -6.67
N LEU A 88 9.22 -4.39 -5.45
CA LEU A 88 9.90 -3.38 -4.65
C LEU A 88 10.33 -4.06 -3.35
N TYR A 89 11.60 -3.99 -2.97
CA TYR A 89 12.09 -4.74 -1.80
C TYR A 89 13.26 -4.10 -1.08
N GLY A 90 13.55 -4.59 0.12
CA GLY A 90 14.60 -4.07 1.01
C GLY A 90 14.07 -3.05 2.00
N ASN A 91 14.89 -2.05 2.33
CA ASN A 91 14.41 -0.91 3.11
C ASN A 91 13.47 -0.03 2.27
N GLY A 92 12.42 0.50 2.88
CA GLY A 92 11.33 1.15 2.16
C GLY A 92 10.68 2.31 2.92
N PRO A 93 9.68 2.96 2.32
CA PRO A 93 8.94 4.05 2.95
C PRO A 93 8.18 3.60 4.19
N GLY A 94 7.66 4.56 4.96
CA GLY A 94 6.68 4.26 5.99
C GLY A 94 5.40 3.66 5.42
N TYR A 95 4.66 2.95 6.26
CA TYR A 95 3.42 2.30 5.89
C TYR A 95 2.40 2.36 7.04
N THR A 96 1.13 2.24 6.69
CA THR A 96 0.02 2.18 7.63
C THR A 96 -0.72 0.86 7.44
N VAL A 97 -1.05 0.21 8.55
CA VAL A 97 -1.86 -1.01 8.58
C VAL A 97 -3.11 -0.73 9.39
N THR A 98 -4.27 -1.04 8.84
CA THR A 98 -5.53 -1.08 9.60
C THR A 98 -6.02 -2.51 9.66
N VAL A 99 -6.19 -3.04 10.87
CA VAL A 99 -6.68 -4.40 11.10
C VAL A 99 -8.00 -4.31 11.84
N THR A 100 -9.00 -5.02 11.33
CA THR A 100 -10.29 -5.21 12.00
C THR A 100 -10.49 -6.70 12.26
N VAL A 101 -10.66 -7.08 13.52
CA VAL A 101 -11.01 -8.46 13.90
C VAL A 101 -12.30 -8.41 14.70
N ASN A 102 -13.32 -9.16 14.25
CA ASN A 102 -14.62 -9.24 14.92
C ASN A 102 -15.23 -7.86 15.30
N GLY A 103 -15.11 -6.87 14.39
CA GLY A 103 -15.64 -5.51 14.58
C GLY A 103 -14.76 -4.55 15.40
N HIS A 104 -13.63 -5.01 15.95
CA HIS A 104 -12.66 -4.15 16.61
C HIS A 104 -11.57 -3.72 15.64
N THR A 105 -11.46 -2.43 15.39
CA THR A 105 -10.48 -1.85 14.45
C THR A 105 -9.31 -1.20 15.18
N LYS A 106 -8.10 -1.49 14.72
CA LYS A 106 -6.86 -0.82 15.13
C LYS A 106 -6.05 -0.39 13.91
N THR A 107 -5.39 0.75 14.03
CA THR A 107 -4.49 1.30 13.01
C THR A 107 -3.10 1.47 13.61
N PHE A 108 -2.11 0.99 12.87
CA PHE A 108 -0.70 1.04 13.21
C PHE A 108 0.05 1.74 12.06
N SER A 109 1.11 2.47 12.39
CA SER A 109 1.97 3.11 11.40
C SER A 109 3.43 2.95 11.78
N ALA A 110 4.24 2.56 10.80
CA ALA A 110 5.69 2.58 10.92
C ALA A 110 6.25 3.71 10.04
N ASN A 111 7.26 4.41 10.53
CA ASN A 111 7.87 5.54 9.80
C ASN A 111 8.72 5.09 8.60
N ALA A 112 9.18 3.84 8.62
CA ALA A 112 9.97 3.22 7.58
C ALA A 112 9.73 1.71 7.57
N THR A 113 10.02 1.10 6.43
CA THR A 113 10.02 -0.35 6.25
C THR A 113 11.45 -0.86 6.30
N VAL A 114 11.66 -1.97 7.01
CA VAL A 114 12.93 -2.69 7.10
C VAL A 114 12.70 -4.07 6.52
N ASN A 115 13.50 -4.49 5.53
CA ASN A 115 13.35 -5.80 4.88
C ASN A 115 11.92 -6.09 4.37
N GLY A 116 11.25 -5.09 3.80
CA GLY A 116 9.94 -5.26 3.20
C GLY A 116 10.02 -5.76 1.77
N SER A 117 8.88 -6.18 1.23
CA SER A 117 8.68 -6.45 -0.18
C SER A 117 7.23 -6.18 -0.60
N GLN A 118 7.03 -5.63 -1.80
CA GLN A 118 5.76 -5.56 -2.51
C GLN A 118 5.95 -6.21 -3.87
N LEU A 119 5.05 -7.12 -4.25
CA LEU A 119 5.07 -7.78 -5.56
C LEU A 119 3.68 -7.79 -6.17
N ILE A 120 3.63 -7.38 -7.43
CA ILE A 120 2.50 -7.61 -8.33
C ILE A 120 3.00 -8.34 -9.56
N SER A 121 2.45 -9.52 -9.84
CA SER A 121 2.80 -10.36 -10.98
C SER A 121 1.56 -10.82 -11.70
N SER A 122 1.54 -10.58 -13.01
CA SER A 122 0.52 -11.10 -13.94
C SER A 122 1.12 -12.18 -14.84
N ALA A 123 2.07 -12.97 -14.31
CA ALA A 123 2.89 -13.82 -15.15
C ALA A 123 2.09 -14.89 -15.94
N LEU A 124 0.94 -15.36 -15.46
CA LEU A 124 0.02 -16.18 -16.26
C LEU A 124 -0.42 -15.52 -17.57
N SER A 125 -0.72 -14.22 -17.54
CA SER A 125 -1.04 -13.44 -18.75
C SER A 125 0.15 -13.31 -19.71
N SER A 126 1.36 -13.57 -19.23
CA SER A 126 2.60 -13.61 -20.01
C SER A 126 3.11 -15.02 -20.34
N ASN A 127 2.34 -16.08 -20.03
CA ASN A 127 2.75 -17.50 -20.13
C ASN A 127 3.97 -17.87 -19.27
N ILE A 128 4.13 -17.23 -18.12
CA ILE A 128 5.21 -17.47 -17.16
C ILE A 128 4.60 -17.76 -15.78
N ASN A 129 5.28 -18.55 -14.95
CA ASN A 129 4.95 -18.98 -13.60
C ASN A 129 3.96 -18.09 -12.80
N GLY A 130 2.65 -18.39 -12.89
CA GLY A 130 1.61 -17.92 -11.97
C GLY A 130 1.19 -16.45 -12.06
N ALA A 131 0.07 -16.09 -11.45
CA ALA A 131 -0.27 -14.72 -11.08
C ALA A 131 -0.07 -14.58 -9.57
N GLU A 132 0.41 -13.44 -9.10
CA GLU A 132 0.76 -13.23 -7.69
C GLU A 132 0.53 -11.78 -7.25
N VAL A 133 0.05 -11.64 -6.02
CA VAL A 133 0.06 -10.38 -5.26
C VAL A 133 0.62 -10.69 -3.89
N SER A 134 1.65 -9.94 -3.48
CA SER A 134 2.17 -10.07 -2.12
C SER A 134 2.69 -8.76 -1.56
N SER A 135 2.60 -8.66 -0.24
CA SER A 135 3.03 -7.52 0.56
C SER A 135 3.56 -8.06 1.86
N THR A 136 4.85 -7.81 2.13
CA THR A 136 5.49 -8.16 3.41
C THR A 136 6.11 -6.88 3.94
N MET A 137 5.67 -6.45 5.11
CA MET A 137 6.17 -5.23 5.74
C MET A 137 6.60 -5.53 7.16
N LEU A 138 7.81 -5.08 7.50
CA LEU A 138 8.34 -5.09 8.83
C LEU A 138 8.75 -3.65 9.14
N GLY A 139 8.29 -3.12 10.26
CA GLY A 139 8.54 -1.74 10.66
C GLY A 139 8.78 -1.65 12.15
N VAL A 140 9.67 -0.75 12.54
CA VAL A 140 9.90 -0.42 13.96
C VAL A 140 9.11 0.83 14.29
N THR A 141 8.22 0.73 15.27
CA THR A 141 7.40 1.85 15.76
C THR A 141 7.94 2.32 17.10
N GLY A 142 8.20 3.62 17.25
CA GLY A 142 8.70 4.19 18.52
C GLY A 142 10.05 3.65 19.00
N GLY A 143 10.87 3.08 18.11
CA GLY A 143 12.21 2.56 18.40
C GLY A 143 12.27 1.20 19.12
N VAL A 144 11.15 0.70 19.63
CA VAL A 144 11.09 -0.52 20.47
C VAL A 144 9.97 -1.48 20.06
N GLN A 145 8.95 -1.02 19.31
CA GLN A 145 7.83 -1.87 18.89
C GLN A 145 8.10 -2.45 17.51
N VAL A 146 7.70 -3.70 17.28
CA VAL A 146 7.74 -4.31 15.95
C VAL A 146 6.32 -4.46 15.43
N LEU A 147 6.09 -3.91 14.24
CA LEU A 147 4.93 -4.19 13.42
C LEU A 147 5.39 -5.05 12.26
N GLN A 148 4.83 -6.24 12.13
CA GLN A 148 5.02 -7.10 10.97
C GLN A 148 3.66 -7.51 10.43
N VAL A 149 3.54 -7.45 9.12
CA VAL A 149 2.33 -7.79 8.40
C VAL A 149 2.72 -8.41 7.07
N GLN A 150 2.03 -9.48 6.71
CA GLN A 150 2.24 -10.17 5.45
C GLN A 150 0.89 -10.55 4.86
N THR A 151 0.67 -10.24 3.59
CA THR A 151 -0.40 -10.80 2.78
C THR A 151 0.22 -11.40 1.53
N TYR A 152 -0.26 -12.57 1.13
CA TYR A 152 0.17 -13.28 -0.06
C TYR A 152 -1.02 -14.02 -0.70
N ALA A 153 -1.14 -13.92 -2.02
CA ALA A 153 -1.90 -14.87 -2.82
C ALA A 153 -1.24 -15.09 -4.17
N SER A 154 -1.23 -16.34 -4.63
CA SER A 154 -0.81 -16.73 -5.96
C SER A 154 -1.69 -17.82 -6.55
N SER A 155 -1.70 -17.92 -7.87
CA SER A 155 -2.32 -19.04 -8.58
C SER A 155 -1.50 -19.39 -9.81
N TYR A 156 -1.37 -20.69 -10.11
CA TYR A 156 -0.71 -21.20 -11.32
C TYR A 156 -1.69 -21.54 -12.44
N SER A 157 -2.99 -21.38 -12.21
CA SER A 157 -4.04 -21.74 -13.17
C SER A 157 -5.08 -20.64 -13.38
N ALA A 158 -5.18 -19.66 -12.48
CA ALA A 158 -6.09 -18.54 -12.59
C ALA A 158 -5.34 -17.21 -12.68
N ALA A 159 -5.49 -16.49 -13.81
CA ALA A 159 -5.02 -15.11 -13.91
C ALA A 159 -6.02 -14.19 -13.18
N PHE A 160 -5.56 -13.48 -12.15
CA PHE A 160 -6.40 -12.58 -11.34
C PHE A 160 -5.84 -11.17 -11.16
N VAL A 161 -4.63 -10.95 -11.67
CA VAL A 161 -3.98 -9.66 -11.64
C VAL A 161 -4.03 -9.06 -13.05
N PRO A 162 -4.63 -7.88 -13.25
CA PRO A 162 -4.82 -7.30 -14.58
C PRO A 162 -3.51 -6.85 -15.24
N THR A 163 -2.50 -6.45 -14.45
CA THR A 163 -1.19 -6.01 -14.97
C THR A 163 -0.06 -6.35 -14.00
N GLY A 164 1.18 -6.35 -14.48
CA GLY A 164 2.38 -6.51 -13.64
C GLY A 164 2.99 -5.19 -13.20
N SER A 165 2.24 -4.09 -13.10
CA SER A 165 2.80 -2.75 -12.89
C SER A 165 2.13 -1.96 -11.76
N PHE A 166 2.95 -1.43 -10.84
CA PHE A 166 2.49 -0.48 -9.82
C PHE A 166 2.24 0.94 -10.34
N TYR A 167 2.49 1.24 -11.62
CA TYR A 167 2.39 2.62 -12.14
C TYR A 167 1.10 2.91 -12.91
N GLN A 168 0.27 1.89 -13.10
CA GLN A 168 -1.04 2.08 -13.71
C GLN A 168 -2.05 2.19 -12.57
N SER A 169 -2.77 3.32 -12.51
CA SER A 169 -3.88 3.47 -11.57
C SER A 169 -4.90 2.38 -11.85
N GLN A 170 -5.08 1.50 -10.87
CA GLN A 170 -5.86 0.29 -10.99
C GLN A 170 -6.54 0.01 -9.67
N ALA A 171 -7.77 -0.49 -9.77
CA ALA A 171 -8.43 -1.14 -8.66
C ALA A 171 -8.89 -2.51 -9.16
N PHE A 172 -8.55 -3.57 -8.43
CA PHE A 172 -9.11 -4.89 -8.68
C PHE A 172 -9.43 -5.56 -7.36
N SER A 173 -10.46 -6.41 -7.39
CA SER A 173 -10.89 -7.21 -6.26
C SER A 173 -11.08 -8.63 -6.77
N GLN A 174 -10.47 -9.58 -6.07
CA GLN A 174 -10.50 -10.99 -6.42
C GLN A 174 -10.96 -11.82 -5.22
N ASP A 175 -11.92 -12.70 -5.47
CA ASP A 175 -12.21 -13.83 -4.59
C ASP A 175 -11.10 -14.88 -4.76
N VAL A 176 -10.33 -15.09 -3.70
CA VAL A 176 -9.21 -16.05 -3.67
C VAL A 176 -9.54 -17.28 -2.83
N SER A 177 -10.81 -17.48 -2.43
CA SER A 177 -11.23 -18.62 -1.59
C SER A 177 -11.03 -19.98 -2.26
N GLY A 178 -10.99 -20.01 -3.60
CA GLY A 178 -10.76 -21.21 -4.41
C GLY A 178 -9.49 -21.99 -4.07
N ALA A 179 -9.52 -23.31 -4.31
CA ALA A 179 -8.42 -24.24 -4.02
C ALA A 179 -7.21 -24.08 -4.95
N GLU A 180 -7.40 -23.40 -6.07
CA GLU A 180 -6.37 -23.02 -7.05
C GLU A 180 -5.45 -21.90 -6.56
N PHE A 181 -5.77 -21.27 -5.43
CA PHE A 181 -4.97 -20.20 -4.83
C PHE A 181 -4.14 -20.73 -3.67
N ASN A 182 -2.84 -20.46 -3.71
CA ASN A 182 -1.97 -20.52 -2.54
C ASN A 182 -1.99 -19.14 -1.87
N LYS A 183 -2.37 -19.07 -0.59
CA LYS A 183 -2.72 -17.81 0.07
C LYS A 183 -2.46 -17.87 1.57
N SER A 184 -2.08 -16.73 2.13
CA SER A 184 -1.85 -16.56 3.57
C SER A 184 -1.86 -15.08 3.93
N ALA A 185 -2.35 -14.76 5.12
CA ALA A 185 -2.11 -13.48 5.78
C ALA A 185 -1.54 -13.71 7.18
N SER A 186 -0.69 -12.81 7.65
CA SER A 186 -0.25 -12.80 9.04
C SER A 186 -0.07 -11.38 9.55
N PHE A 187 -0.35 -11.21 10.83
CA PHE A 187 -0.17 -9.98 11.57
C PHE A 187 0.60 -10.29 12.85
N TYR A 188 1.56 -9.45 13.18
CA TYR A 188 2.33 -9.50 14.41
C TYR A 188 2.62 -8.09 14.91
N PHE A 189 2.29 -7.84 16.17
CA PHE A 189 2.59 -6.59 16.85
C PHE A 189 3.09 -6.86 18.27
N THR A 190 4.19 -6.24 18.67
CA THR A 190 4.75 -6.30 20.04
C THR A 190 5.10 -4.90 20.53
N ASN A 191 4.96 -4.67 21.84
CA ASN A 191 5.33 -3.42 22.50
C ASN A 191 6.81 -3.35 22.95
N ASP A 192 7.50 -4.49 22.95
CA ASP A 192 8.89 -4.61 23.40
C ASP A 192 9.66 -5.60 22.50
N ILE A 193 10.96 -5.35 22.28
CA ILE A 193 11.90 -6.27 21.61
C ILE A 193 12.81 -6.95 22.65
N THR A 194 12.81 -6.46 23.89
CA THR A 194 13.81 -6.77 24.93
C THR A 194 13.23 -7.44 26.18
N GLY A 195 11.90 -7.58 26.29
CA GLY A 195 11.19 -8.10 27.46
C GLY A 195 10.44 -9.42 27.20
N PRO A 196 9.70 -9.97 28.19
CA PRO A 196 8.75 -11.04 27.94
C PRO A 196 7.63 -10.51 27.04
N ASP A 197 7.75 -10.75 25.74
CA ASP A 197 6.94 -10.16 24.68
C ASP A 197 5.43 -10.36 24.89
N ILE A 198 4.74 -9.31 25.32
CA ILE A 198 3.28 -9.26 25.18
C ILE A 198 3.02 -8.85 23.73
N SER A 199 2.69 -9.85 22.91
CA SER A 199 2.46 -9.67 21.48
C SER A 199 1.05 -10.09 21.08
N THR A 200 0.51 -9.39 20.10
CA THR A 200 -0.69 -9.83 19.38
C THR A 200 -0.28 -10.38 18.04
N MET A 201 -0.65 -11.62 17.77
CA MET A 201 -0.30 -12.28 16.52
C MET A 201 -1.44 -13.15 16.02
N PHE A 202 -1.61 -13.20 14.70
CA PHE A 202 -2.44 -14.20 14.07
C PHE A 202 -1.96 -14.53 12.66
N GLY A 203 -2.23 -15.74 12.23
CA GLY A 203 -2.18 -16.18 10.83
C GLY A 203 -3.58 -16.54 10.36
N GLY A 204 -3.88 -16.24 9.11
CA GLY A 204 -5.20 -16.50 8.54
C GLY A 204 -5.17 -16.80 7.05
N THR A 205 -6.30 -17.28 6.57
CA THR A 205 -6.52 -17.61 5.17
C THR A 205 -7.37 -16.50 4.54
N PRO A 206 -6.85 -15.79 3.52
CA PRO A 206 -7.63 -14.82 2.75
C PRO A 206 -8.80 -15.48 2.00
N ASP A 207 -9.95 -14.82 2.02
CA ASP A 207 -11.09 -15.11 1.13
C ASP A 207 -11.12 -14.14 -0.03
N SER A 208 -10.77 -12.87 0.20
CA SER A 208 -10.69 -11.88 -0.86
C SER A 208 -9.47 -10.97 -0.72
N ILE A 209 -8.96 -10.52 -1.86
CA ILE A 209 -7.89 -9.54 -1.96
C ILE A 209 -8.33 -8.42 -2.89
N THR A 210 -8.20 -7.19 -2.41
CA THR A 210 -8.46 -5.98 -3.17
C THR A 210 -7.20 -5.14 -3.20
N VAL A 211 -6.78 -4.75 -4.39
CA VAL A 211 -5.66 -3.85 -4.63
C VAL A 211 -6.21 -2.56 -5.18
N THR A 212 -5.79 -1.44 -4.62
CA THR A 212 -6.05 -0.11 -5.15
C THR A 212 -4.74 0.65 -5.29
N ILE A 213 -4.47 1.15 -6.49
CA ILE A 213 -3.33 2.00 -6.83
C ILE A 213 -3.87 3.37 -7.21
N SER A 214 -3.69 4.34 -6.31
CA SER A 214 -4.12 5.71 -6.55
C SER A 214 -2.91 6.60 -6.79
N ALA A 215 -2.92 7.33 -7.90
CA ALA A 215 -1.95 8.37 -8.16
C ALA A 215 -2.10 9.48 -7.11
N VAL A 216 -1.02 9.87 -6.45
CA VAL A 216 -1.03 11.01 -5.53
C VAL A 216 -0.91 12.29 -6.37
N PRO A 217 -1.92 13.18 -6.43
CA PRO A 217 -1.84 14.38 -7.26
C PRO A 217 -0.60 15.19 -6.92
N GLU A 218 0.25 15.46 -7.91
CA GLU A 218 1.49 16.16 -7.65
C GLU A 218 1.22 17.60 -7.17
N PRO A 219 2.07 18.15 -6.28
CA PRO A 219 2.08 19.58 -5.98
C PRO A 219 2.14 20.45 -7.24
N SER A 220 2.87 19.98 -8.26
CA SER A 220 3.00 20.64 -9.56
C SER A 220 1.66 20.73 -10.31
N SER A 221 0.80 19.71 -10.20
CA SER A 221 -0.52 19.68 -10.83
C SER A 221 -1.43 20.75 -10.23
N TYR A 222 -1.36 20.94 -8.90
CA TYR A 222 -2.03 22.06 -8.25
C TYR A 222 -1.45 23.39 -8.68
N ALA A 223 -0.12 23.52 -8.78
CA ALA A 223 0.52 24.74 -9.25
C ALA A 223 0.13 25.08 -10.70
N LEU A 224 0.06 24.10 -11.60
CA LEU A 224 -0.37 24.28 -12.99
C LEU A 224 -1.86 24.61 -13.08
N MET A 225 -2.71 23.96 -12.28
CA MET A 225 -4.13 24.29 -12.17
C MET A 225 -4.30 25.73 -11.70
N LEU A 226 -3.57 26.14 -10.65
CA LEU A 226 -3.57 27.51 -10.13
C LEU A 226 -3.02 28.50 -11.15
N ALA A 227 -1.98 28.14 -11.89
CA ALA A 227 -1.44 28.96 -12.98
C ALA A 227 -2.47 29.13 -14.11
N GLY A 228 -3.19 28.07 -14.46
CA GLY A 228 -4.30 28.11 -15.43
C GLY A 228 -5.45 28.99 -14.96
N LEU A 229 -5.82 28.91 -13.68
CA LEU A 229 -6.82 29.79 -13.05
C LEU A 229 -6.35 31.25 -13.03
N ALA A 230 -5.09 31.50 -12.68
CA ALA A 230 -4.52 32.85 -12.69
C ALA A 230 -4.49 33.44 -14.10
N MET A 231 -4.13 32.64 -15.11
CA MET A 231 -4.09 33.05 -16.51
C MET A 231 -5.50 33.37 -17.02
N THR A 232 -6.47 32.48 -16.80
CA THR A 232 -7.88 32.71 -17.21
C THR A 232 -8.49 33.92 -16.50
N GLY A 233 -8.24 34.08 -15.20
CA GLY A 233 -8.62 35.26 -14.42
C GLY A 233 -8.01 36.55 -14.96
N SER A 234 -6.73 36.53 -15.37
CA SER A 234 -6.05 37.69 -15.96
C SER A 234 -6.67 38.10 -17.31
N ILE A 235 -7.06 37.13 -18.13
CA ILE A 235 -7.71 37.37 -19.42
C ILE A 235 -9.12 37.95 -19.21
N ALA A 236 -9.91 37.36 -18.30
CA ALA A 236 -11.24 37.85 -17.96
C ALA A 236 -11.21 39.31 -17.46
N ARG A 237 -10.24 39.64 -16.60
CA ARG A 237 -10.03 41.02 -16.11
C ARG A 237 -9.71 41.99 -17.24
N ARG A 238 -8.87 41.60 -18.22
CA ARG A 238 -8.56 42.43 -19.38
C ARG A 238 -9.78 42.70 -20.27
N ARG A 239 -10.69 41.74 -20.40
CA ARG A 239 -11.92 41.93 -21.19
C ARG A 239 -12.88 42.90 -20.50
N LYS A 240 -13.04 42.82 -19.18
CA LYS A 240 -13.88 43.73 -18.41
C LYS A 240 -13.46 45.21 -18.54
N ASN A 241 -12.16 45.49 -18.64
CA ASN A 241 -11.67 46.87 -18.76
C ASN A 241 -11.79 47.46 -20.18
N ARG A 242 -12.23 46.68 -21.18
CA ARG A 242 -12.41 47.13 -22.57
C ARG A 242 -13.88 47.29 -22.98
N ALA A 243 -14.81 46.86 -22.13
CA ALA A 243 -16.24 47.07 -22.27
C ALA A 243 -16.66 48.24 -21.37
#